data_AF-A0A820ZZI9-F1
#
_entry.id   AF-A0A820ZZI9-F1
#
_cell.length_a   1.000
_cell.length_b   1.000
_cell.length_c   1.000
_cell.angle_alpha   90.00
_cell.angle_beta   90.00
_cell.angle_gamma   90.00
#
_symmetry.space_group_name_H-M   'P 1'
#
loop_
_entity.id
_entity.type
_entity.pdbx_description
1 polymer ?
#
loop_
_entity_poly.entity_id
_entity_poly.type
_entity_poly.pdbx_seq_one_letter_code
_entity_poly.pdbx_strand_id
1 'polypeptide(L)'
;EQLICIGLFGRHIIDYALPLLIRLLIDRTRKLYNMMNNNSSNINTNILDRINDDLHWLLLICGHVLTEEYDSDEQKTIPEAVMNFSNEQVKYCDLNKCVQIAQHILQQSQLDLSDEIMHGVSPVTQCLVAVLKLSETERHLCNKGQFEYISVQVAVSLTWFIRRLAANYLGFDEQSYKDVSQTLSVLLGKGSEMLEFLTNYFLSKVVTNLQMWASESDVIKETADLFVTLSIKKDSSSIIIKNDLFWTLANNVITNQMPIQ
;
A
#
# COMPACT_ATOMS: atom_id res chain seq x y z
N GLU A 1 18.49 -4.63 -9.79
CA GLU A 1 18.63 -4.56 -11.27
C GLU A 1 17.47 -5.19 -12.03
N GLN A 2 17.23 -6.51 -11.95
CA GLN A 2 16.16 -7.15 -12.75
C GLN A 2 14.76 -6.53 -12.55
N LEU A 3 14.34 -6.31 -11.30
CA LEU A 3 13.05 -5.70 -11.00
C LEU A 3 12.93 -4.25 -11.50
N ILE A 4 14.05 -3.51 -11.53
CA ILE A 4 14.09 -2.16 -12.09
C ILE A 4 13.84 -2.20 -13.60
N CYS A 5 14.50 -3.13 -14.30
CA CYS A 5 14.25 -3.35 -15.73
C CYS A 5 12.80 -3.76 -16.00
N ILE A 6 12.24 -4.67 -15.18
CA ILE A 6 10.83 -5.08 -15.29
C ILE A 6 9.91 -3.88 -15.07
N GLY A 7 10.19 -3.03 -14.08
CA GLY A 7 9.45 -1.79 -13.83
C GLY A 7 9.47 -0.85 -15.04
N LEU A 8 10.65 -0.65 -15.65
CA LEU A 8 10.82 0.18 -16.84
C LEU A 8 10.06 -0.37 -18.05
N PHE A 9 10.12 -1.68 -18.30
CA PHE A 9 9.33 -2.31 -19.35
C PHE A 9 7.83 -2.21 -19.07
N GLY A 10 7.41 -2.45 -17.82
CA GLY A 10 6.02 -2.30 -17.42
C GLY A 10 5.50 -0.88 -17.64
N ARG A 11 6.32 0.15 -17.41
CA ARG A 11 5.97 1.54 -17.73
C ARG A 11 5.86 1.81 -19.24
N HIS A 12 6.67 1.17 -20.07
CA HIS A 12 6.57 1.29 -21.54
C HIS A 12 5.28 0.69 -22.11
N ILE A 13 4.70 -0.31 -21.43
CA ILE A 13 3.45 -0.97 -21.83
C ILE A 13 2.39 -0.86 -20.73
N ILE A 14 2.32 0.30 -20.07
CA ILE A 14 1.54 0.50 -18.84
C ILE A 14 0.04 0.21 -19.02
N ASP A 15 -0.52 0.50 -20.20
CA ASP A 15 -1.91 0.21 -20.56
C ASP A 15 -2.25 -1.28 -20.45
N TYR A 16 -1.27 -2.16 -20.64
CA TYR A 16 -1.43 -3.60 -20.53
C TYR A 16 -0.92 -4.14 -19.19
N ALA A 17 0.28 -3.71 -18.80
CA ALA A 17 0.98 -4.25 -17.65
C ALA A 17 0.23 -3.97 -16.34
N LEU A 18 -0.21 -2.73 -16.13
CA LEU A 18 -0.82 -2.34 -14.86
C LEU A 18 -2.17 -3.04 -14.63
N PRO A 19 -3.13 -3.08 -15.58
CA PRO A 19 -4.37 -3.84 -15.40
C PRO A 19 -4.15 -5.34 -15.15
N LEU A 20 -3.17 -5.96 -15.83
CA LEU A 20 -2.83 -7.36 -15.60
C LEU A 20 -2.34 -7.60 -14.17
N LEU A 21 -1.41 -6.77 -13.71
CA LEU A 21 -0.83 -6.86 -12.38
C LEU A 21 -1.88 -6.65 -11.28
N ILE A 22 -2.78 -5.67 -11.45
CA ILE A 22 -3.90 -5.42 -10.55
C ILE A 22 -4.78 -6.66 -10.43
N ARG A 23 -5.18 -7.26 -11.56
CA ARG A 23 -6.03 -8.45 -11.58
C ARG A 23 -5.38 -9.62 -10.84
N LEU A 24 -4.07 -9.83 -11.04
CA LEU A 24 -3.32 -10.89 -10.37
C LEU A 24 -3.22 -10.63 -8.85
N LEU A 25 -2.94 -9.39 -8.43
CA LEU A 25 -2.86 -9.01 -7.03
C LEU A 25 -4.20 -9.18 -6.31
N ILE A 26 -5.30 -8.74 -6.94
CA ILE A 26 -6.66 -8.91 -6.41
C ILE A 26 -7.01 -10.39 -6.29
N ASP A 27 -6.77 -11.19 -7.33
CA ASP A 27 -7.05 -12.63 -7.32
C ASP A 27 -6.30 -13.36 -6.19
N ARG A 28 -5.01 -13.07 -6.01
CA ARG A 28 -4.21 -13.67 -4.94
C ARG A 28 -4.64 -13.22 -3.55
N THR A 29 -4.94 -11.94 -3.38
CA THR A 29 -5.47 -11.40 -2.11
C THR A 29 -6.81 -12.05 -1.77
N ARG A 30 -7.71 -12.20 -2.75
CA ARG A 30 -9.00 -12.88 -2.58
C ARG A 30 -8.82 -14.36 -2.21
N LYS A 31 -7.90 -15.07 -2.87
CA LYS A 31 -7.60 -16.48 -2.55
C LYS A 31 -7.06 -16.63 -1.13
N LEU A 32 -6.15 -15.76 -0.71
CA LEU A 32 -5.66 -15.72 0.68
C LEU A 32 -6.84 -15.53 1.63
N TYR A 33 -7.61 -14.46 1.47
CA TYR A 33 -8.75 -14.15 2.34
C TYR A 33 -9.79 -15.28 2.42
N ASN A 34 -10.13 -15.90 1.29
CA ASN A 34 -11.09 -17.00 1.24
C ASN A 34 -10.57 -18.25 1.94
N MET A 35 -9.29 -18.59 1.78
CA MET A 35 -8.68 -19.72 2.48
C MET A 35 -8.73 -19.53 3.99
N MET A 36 -8.60 -18.28 4.45
CA MET A 36 -8.63 -17.92 5.87
C MET A 36 -10.03 -17.90 6.48
N ASN A 37 -11.06 -17.56 5.71
CA ASN A 37 -12.44 -17.55 6.20
C ASN A 37 -13.12 -18.92 6.09
N ASN A 38 -12.67 -19.78 5.18
CA ASN A 38 -13.13 -21.15 5.10
C ASN A 38 -12.45 -21.95 6.23
N ASN A 39 -13.06 -21.95 7.42
CA ASN A 39 -12.69 -22.64 8.67
C ASN A 39 -12.38 -24.14 8.49
N SER A 40 -11.37 -24.47 7.70
CA SER A 40 -10.94 -25.82 7.39
C SER A 40 -9.72 -26.09 8.25
N SER A 41 -9.85 -27.07 9.14
CA SER A 41 -8.81 -27.49 10.08
C SER A 41 -7.53 -28.01 9.40
N ASN A 42 -7.51 -28.11 8.06
CA ASN A 42 -6.37 -28.52 7.26
C ASN A 42 -6.16 -27.52 6.11
N ILE A 43 -5.50 -26.40 6.42
CA ILE A 43 -5.03 -25.46 5.39
C ILE A 43 -3.90 -26.13 4.61
N ASN A 44 -4.02 -26.13 3.28
CA ASN A 44 -3.00 -26.70 2.41
C ASN A 44 -1.80 -25.75 2.35
N THR A 45 -0.76 -26.04 3.13
CA THR A 45 0.45 -25.23 3.25
C THR A 45 1.12 -24.97 1.90
N ASN A 46 1.17 -25.97 1.01
CA ASN A 46 1.77 -25.79 -0.33
C ASN A 46 1.01 -24.75 -1.18
N ILE A 47 -0.32 -24.64 -1.01
CA ILE A 47 -1.10 -23.61 -1.70
C ILE A 47 -0.87 -22.25 -1.05
N LEU A 48 -0.81 -22.20 0.27
CA LEU A 48 -0.51 -20.99 1.03
C LEU A 48 0.86 -20.40 0.67
N ASP A 49 1.89 -21.25 0.57
CA ASP A 49 3.25 -20.84 0.22
C ASP A 49 3.27 -20.24 -1.19
N ARG A 50 2.61 -20.88 -2.16
CA ARG A 50 2.49 -20.35 -3.53
C ARG A 50 1.76 -19.01 -3.59
N ILE A 51 0.70 -18.85 -2.79
CA ILE A 51 -0.03 -17.58 -2.72
C ILE A 51 0.89 -16.49 -2.14
N ASN A 52 1.65 -16.81 -1.10
CA ASN A 52 2.62 -15.88 -0.50
C ASN A 52 3.74 -15.51 -1.49
N ASP A 53 4.31 -16.48 -2.19
CA ASP A 53 5.32 -16.23 -3.23
C ASP A 53 4.77 -15.32 -4.33
N ASP A 54 3.57 -15.62 -4.84
CA ASP A 54 2.93 -14.82 -5.87
C ASP A 54 2.67 -13.38 -5.37
N LEU A 55 2.17 -13.22 -4.14
CA LEU A 55 1.93 -11.90 -3.55
C LEU A 55 3.23 -11.11 -3.40
N HIS A 56 4.29 -11.74 -2.90
CA HIS A 56 5.60 -11.13 -2.75
C HIS A 56 6.11 -10.57 -4.08
N TRP A 57 6.10 -11.40 -5.13
CA TRP A 57 6.57 -10.97 -6.45
C TRP A 57 5.67 -9.91 -7.10
N LEU A 58 4.35 -10.05 -6.96
CA LEU A 58 3.41 -9.05 -7.47
C LEU A 58 3.60 -7.69 -6.79
N LEU A 59 3.81 -7.65 -5.48
CA LEU A 59 4.09 -6.42 -4.75
C LEU A 59 5.36 -5.75 -5.26
N LEU A 60 6.45 -6.50 -5.41
CA LEU A 60 7.71 -5.97 -5.92
C LEU A 60 7.56 -5.43 -7.35
N ILE A 61 6.96 -6.21 -8.25
CA ILE A 61 6.78 -5.81 -9.66
C ILE A 61 5.89 -4.56 -9.75
N CYS A 62 4.73 -4.56 -9.10
CA CYS A 62 3.83 -3.40 -9.08
C CYS A 62 4.52 -2.15 -8.51
N GLY A 63 5.26 -2.28 -7.40
CA GLY A 63 5.99 -1.18 -6.80
C GLY A 63 7.03 -0.59 -7.74
N HIS A 64 7.78 -1.44 -8.45
CA HIS A 64 8.76 -1.00 -9.45
C HIS A 64 8.14 -0.44 -10.73
N VAL A 65 6.92 -0.84 -11.11
CA VAL A 65 6.19 -0.22 -12.22
C VAL A 65 5.73 1.19 -11.83
N LEU A 66 5.12 1.32 -10.64
CA LEU A 66 4.53 2.58 -10.19
C LEU A 66 5.53 3.60 -9.64
N THR A 67 6.73 3.18 -9.25
CA THR A 67 7.72 4.10 -8.67
C THR A 67 9.10 3.90 -9.25
N GLU A 68 9.95 4.90 -9.06
CA GLU A 68 11.37 4.84 -9.41
C GLU A 68 12.22 4.71 -8.15
N GLU A 69 13.40 4.10 -8.32
CA GLU A 69 14.45 4.16 -7.32
C GLU A 69 15.16 5.49 -7.49
N TYR A 70 15.27 6.19 -6.37
CA TYR A 70 15.94 7.48 -6.28
C TYR A 70 17.11 7.31 -5.34
N ASP A 71 18.23 7.95 -5.66
CA ASP A 71 19.30 8.14 -4.70
C ASP A 71 18.76 8.94 -3.49
N SER A 72 19.44 8.84 -2.34
CA SER A 72 18.95 9.43 -1.08
C SER A 72 18.62 10.92 -1.18
N ASP A 73 19.29 11.62 -2.08
CA ASP A 73 19.28 13.08 -2.21
C ASP A 73 18.34 13.56 -3.32
N GLU A 74 17.75 12.65 -4.09
CA GLU A 74 16.83 12.99 -5.17
C GLU A 74 15.38 13.15 -4.70
N GLN A 75 14.69 14.11 -5.30
CA GLN A 75 13.27 14.30 -5.06
C GLN A 75 12.50 13.10 -5.63
N LYS A 76 11.81 12.40 -4.74
CA LYS A 76 10.98 11.25 -5.09
C LYS A 76 9.71 11.72 -5.79
N THR A 77 9.52 11.32 -7.04
CA THR A 77 8.38 11.72 -7.88
C THR A 77 7.65 10.52 -8.46
N ILE A 78 6.45 10.77 -8.98
CA ILE A 78 5.66 9.79 -9.71
C ILE A 78 6.28 9.69 -11.12
N PRO A 79 6.58 8.49 -11.64
CA PRO A 79 7.16 8.35 -12.96
C PRO A 79 6.28 9.00 -14.05
N GLU A 80 6.90 9.69 -15.00
CA GLU A 80 6.20 10.44 -16.05
C GLU A 80 5.21 9.56 -16.83
N ALA A 81 5.61 8.32 -17.16
CA ALA A 81 4.73 7.36 -17.83
C ALA A 81 3.45 7.06 -17.03
N VAL A 82 3.54 7.00 -15.69
CA VAL A 82 2.37 6.76 -14.82
C VAL A 82 1.48 8.00 -14.75
N MET A 83 2.08 9.20 -14.68
CA MET A 83 1.33 10.47 -14.68
C MET A 83 0.57 10.67 -16.00
N ASN A 84 1.24 10.45 -17.14
CA ASN A 84 0.65 10.55 -18.47
C ASN A 84 -0.46 9.53 -18.68
N PHE A 85 -0.21 8.26 -18.30
CA PHE A 85 -1.24 7.24 -18.32
C PHE A 85 -2.45 7.63 -17.47
N SER A 86 -2.23 8.12 -16.25
CA SER A 86 -3.32 8.57 -15.37
C SER A 86 -4.11 9.73 -15.99
N ASN A 87 -3.46 10.66 -16.70
CA ASN A 87 -4.11 11.73 -17.46
C ASN A 87 -5.02 11.19 -18.58
N GLU A 88 -4.51 10.23 -19.35
CA GLU A 88 -5.27 9.62 -20.46
C GLU A 88 -6.52 8.87 -19.98
N GLN A 89 -6.47 8.31 -18.77
CA GLN A 89 -7.58 7.55 -18.19
C GLN A 89 -8.67 8.43 -17.55
N VAL A 90 -8.43 9.72 -17.28
CA VAL A 90 -9.40 10.61 -16.57
C VAL A 90 -10.80 10.56 -17.19
N LYS A 91 -10.90 10.53 -18.53
CA LYS A 91 -12.17 10.46 -19.28
C LYS A 91 -13.01 9.21 -19.02
N TYR A 92 -12.42 8.15 -18.46
CA TYR A 92 -13.09 6.89 -18.16
C TYR A 92 -13.28 6.68 -16.64
N CYS A 93 -12.90 7.66 -15.83
CA CYS A 93 -12.87 7.54 -14.37
C CYS A 93 -13.92 8.43 -13.70
N ASP A 94 -14.59 7.88 -12.71
CA ASP A 94 -15.37 8.64 -11.74
C ASP A 94 -14.47 8.97 -10.54
N LEU A 95 -14.12 10.25 -10.40
CA LEU A 95 -13.28 10.77 -9.33
C LEU A 95 -13.88 10.51 -7.94
N ASN A 96 -15.20 10.67 -7.79
CA ASN A 96 -15.86 10.44 -6.51
C ASN A 96 -15.80 8.95 -6.15
N LYS A 97 -16.01 8.07 -7.13
CA LYS A 97 -15.88 6.62 -6.94
C LYS A 97 -14.45 6.23 -6.53
N CYS A 98 -13.42 6.85 -7.11
CA CYS A 98 -12.02 6.62 -6.74
C CYS A 98 -11.73 6.94 -5.26
N VAL A 99 -12.25 8.06 -4.75
CA VAL A 99 -12.09 8.45 -3.35
C VAL A 99 -12.89 7.50 -2.44
N GLN A 100 -14.18 7.31 -2.73
CA GLN A 100 -15.08 6.49 -1.93
C GLN A 100 -14.55 5.08 -1.74
N ILE A 101 -14.08 4.45 -2.82
CA ILE A 101 -13.63 3.06 -2.74
C ILE A 101 -12.35 2.91 -1.91
N ALA A 102 -11.43 3.87 -2.02
CA ALA A 102 -10.21 3.88 -1.23
C ALA A 102 -10.53 4.07 0.26
N GLN A 103 -11.49 4.91 0.61
CA GLN A 103 -11.97 5.06 2.00
C GLN A 103 -12.69 3.81 2.50
N HIS A 104 -13.59 3.22 1.69
CA HIS A 104 -14.38 2.06 2.07
C HIS A 104 -13.52 0.84 2.41
N ILE A 105 -12.43 0.60 1.68
CA ILE A 105 -11.52 -0.54 1.95
C ILE A 105 -10.88 -0.46 3.33
N LEU A 106 -10.54 0.75 3.77
CA LEU A 106 -9.91 0.96 5.08
C LEU A 106 -10.89 0.81 6.24
N GLN A 107 -12.19 0.94 5.95
CA GLN A 107 -13.28 0.82 6.92
C GLN A 107 -13.92 -0.58 6.94
N GLN A 108 -13.85 -1.32 5.82
CA GLN A 108 -14.51 -2.60 5.65
C GLN A 108 -13.56 -3.68 5.12
N SER A 109 -13.08 -4.53 6.03
CA SER A 109 -12.17 -5.64 5.69
C SER A 109 -12.77 -6.67 4.74
N GLN A 110 -14.09 -6.71 4.56
CA GLN A 110 -14.79 -7.72 3.75
C GLN A 110 -15.08 -7.29 2.30
N LEU A 111 -14.79 -6.04 1.91
CA LEU A 111 -15.12 -5.55 0.56
C LEU A 111 -14.44 -6.42 -0.51
N ASP A 112 -15.22 -7.07 -1.39
CA ASP A 112 -14.68 -7.77 -2.54
C ASP A 112 -14.38 -6.78 -3.67
N LEU A 113 -13.22 -6.92 -4.31
CA LEU A 113 -12.81 -6.07 -5.42
C LEU A 113 -13.23 -6.73 -6.74
N SER A 114 -14.54 -6.81 -6.97
CA SER A 114 -15.08 -7.33 -8.23
C SER A 114 -14.93 -6.32 -9.37
N ASP A 115 -15.01 -6.79 -10.61
CA ASP A 115 -14.90 -5.92 -11.79
C ASP A 115 -15.99 -4.85 -11.82
N GLU A 116 -17.20 -5.15 -11.33
CA GLU A 116 -18.31 -4.20 -11.20
C GLU A 116 -17.99 -3.06 -10.21
N ILE A 117 -17.37 -3.41 -9.09
CA ILE A 117 -16.97 -2.45 -8.05
C ILE A 117 -15.79 -1.60 -8.56
N MET A 118 -14.84 -2.18 -9.30
CA MET A 118 -13.70 -1.47 -9.90
C MET A 118 -14.07 -0.64 -11.15
N HIS A 119 -15.23 -0.88 -11.77
CA HIS A 119 -15.62 -0.18 -13.00
C HIS A 119 -15.64 1.35 -12.80
N GLY A 120 -14.95 2.10 -13.65
CA GLY A 120 -14.85 3.56 -13.53
C GLY A 120 -13.89 4.05 -12.45
N VAL A 121 -13.10 3.18 -11.83
CA VAL A 121 -11.97 3.56 -10.97
C VAL A 121 -10.70 3.59 -11.82
N SER A 122 -9.86 4.62 -11.69
CA SER A 122 -8.62 4.68 -12.48
C SER A 122 -7.69 3.51 -12.18
N PRO A 123 -6.94 2.96 -13.14
CA PRO A 123 -6.11 1.78 -12.87
C PRO A 123 -5.02 2.04 -11.81
N VAL A 124 -4.46 3.25 -11.74
CA VAL A 124 -3.51 3.61 -10.67
C VAL A 124 -4.20 3.55 -9.29
N THR A 125 -5.43 4.07 -9.18
CA THR A 125 -6.24 3.96 -7.96
C THR A 125 -6.61 2.52 -7.66
N GLN A 126 -6.96 1.70 -8.66
CA GLN A 126 -7.25 0.28 -8.46
C GLN A 126 -6.05 -0.48 -7.89
N CYS A 127 -4.82 -0.14 -8.31
CA CYS A 127 -3.61 -0.73 -7.73
C CYS A 127 -3.41 -0.32 -6.28
N LEU A 128 -3.58 0.98 -5.95
CA LEU A 128 -3.56 1.46 -4.57
C LEU A 128 -4.57 0.71 -3.70
N VAL A 129 -5.82 0.63 -4.18
CA VAL A 129 -6.93 -0.10 -3.56
C VAL A 129 -6.59 -1.57 -3.32
N ALA A 130 -5.99 -2.26 -4.30
CA ALA A 130 -5.59 -3.65 -4.16
C ALA A 130 -4.50 -3.85 -3.09
N VAL A 131 -3.52 -2.96 -3.01
CA VAL A 131 -2.48 -2.99 -1.98
C VAL A 131 -3.06 -2.70 -0.59
N LEU A 132 -3.93 -1.70 -0.47
CA LEU A 132 -4.63 -1.38 0.78
C LEU A 132 -5.51 -2.55 1.23
N LYS A 133 -6.16 -3.24 0.30
CA LYS A 133 -6.97 -4.44 0.60
C LYS A 133 -6.10 -5.59 1.13
N LEU A 134 -4.90 -5.80 0.59
CA LEU A 134 -3.97 -6.79 1.12
C LEU A 134 -3.48 -6.39 2.52
N SER A 135 -3.13 -5.12 2.73
CA SER A 135 -2.77 -4.58 4.05
C SER A 135 -3.89 -4.74 5.07
N GLU A 136 -5.14 -4.55 4.65
CA GLU A 136 -6.29 -4.75 5.52
C GLU A 136 -6.53 -6.23 5.81
N THR A 137 -6.27 -7.10 4.84
CA THR A 137 -6.33 -8.55 5.03
C THR A 137 -5.28 -9.00 6.05
N GLU A 138 -4.05 -8.49 5.97
CA GLU A 138 -3.01 -8.72 6.98
C GLU A 138 -3.43 -8.22 8.35
N ARG A 139 -3.91 -6.98 8.46
CA ARG A 139 -4.35 -6.39 9.73
C ARG A 139 -5.46 -7.23 10.36
N HIS A 140 -6.43 -7.68 9.58
CA HIS A 140 -7.50 -8.57 10.02
C HIS A 140 -6.98 -9.91 10.54
N LEU A 141 -5.97 -10.49 9.89
CA LEU A 141 -5.32 -11.71 10.34
C LEU A 141 -4.53 -11.50 11.65
N CYS A 142 -3.77 -10.41 11.76
CA CYS A 142 -3.10 -10.01 12.99
C CYS A 142 -4.07 -9.91 14.17
N ASN A 143 -5.21 -9.23 13.97
CA ASN A 143 -6.23 -9.06 15.01
C ASN A 143 -6.89 -10.37 15.43
N LYS A 144 -6.87 -11.40 14.57
CA LYS A 144 -7.35 -12.76 14.88
C LYS A 144 -6.27 -13.66 15.49
N GLY A 145 -5.04 -13.19 15.65
CA GLY A 145 -3.90 -14.04 16.04
C GLY A 145 -3.48 -15.03 14.94
N GLN A 146 -3.83 -14.74 13.68
CA GLN A 146 -3.59 -15.57 12.50
C GLN A 146 -2.56 -14.92 11.57
N PHE A 147 -1.59 -14.19 12.10
CA PHE A 147 -0.59 -13.50 11.27
C PHE A 147 0.35 -14.48 10.56
N GLU A 148 0.50 -15.70 11.08
CA GLU A 148 1.30 -16.81 10.52
C GLU A 148 0.90 -17.24 9.09
N TYR A 149 -0.29 -16.85 8.62
CA TYR A 149 -0.71 -17.11 7.24
C TYR A 149 -0.13 -16.11 6.23
N ILE A 150 0.46 -15.02 6.71
CA ILE A 150 1.24 -14.12 5.88
C ILE A 150 2.70 -14.41 6.13
N SER A 151 3.43 -14.70 5.06
CA SER A 151 4.88 -14.90 5.15
C SER A 151 5.58 -13.61 5.53
N VAL A 152 6.72 -13.73 6.22
CA VAL A 152 7.59 -12.60 6.54
C VAL A 152 7.98 -11.84 5.26
N GLN A 153 8.24 -12.54 4.15
CA GLN A 153 8.57 -11.88 2.87
C GLN A 153 7.41 -11.03 2.33
N VAL A 154 6.16 -11.47 2.48
CA VAL A 154 4.99 -10.66 2.11
C VAL A 154 4.84 -9.45 3.03
N ALA A 155 5.00 -9.62 4.34
CA ALA A 155 4.94 -8.49 5.29
C ALA A 155 5.99 -7.42 4.99
N VAL A 156 7.24 -7.83 4.68
CA VAL A 156 8.31 -6.92 4.24
C VAL A 156 7.94 -6.23 2.92
N SER A 157 7.64 -7.01 1.87
CA SER A 157 7.36 -6.43 0.53
C SER A 157 6.12 -5.54 0.49
N LEU A 158 5.10 -5.83 1.30
CA LEU A 158 3.92 -4.99 1.44
C LEU A 158 4.25 -3.68 2.15
N THR A 159 4.99 -3.74 3.25
CA THR A 159 5.44 -2.54 4.00
C THR A 159 6.35 -1.67 3.12
N TRP A 160 7.25 -2.30 2.35
CA TRP A 160 8.08 -1.66 1.34
C TRP A 160 7.26 -0.94 0.28
N PHE A 161 6.24 -1.59 -0.26
CA PHE A 161 5.37 -0.96 -1.25
C PHE A 161 4.68 0.26 -0.64
N ILE A 162 4.04 0.10 0.52
CA ILE A 162 3.36 1.19 1.23
C ILE A 162 4.31 2.36 1.47
N ARG A 163 5.56 2.10 1.86
CA ARG A 163 6.59 3.14 2.00
C ARG A 163 6.88 3.86 0.69
N ARG A 164 6.99 3.14 -0.42
CA ARG A 164 7.17 3.76 -1.75
C ARG A 164 5.97 4.58 -2.19
N LEU A 165 4.75 4.15 -1.89
CA LEU A 165 3.54 4.95 -2.11
C LEU A 165 3.55 6.22 -1.25
N ALA A 166 3.84 6.08 0.04
CA ALA A 166 3.95 7.20 0.97
C ALA A 166 5.03 8.20 0.51
N ALA A 167 6.15 7.71 0.00
CA ALA A 167 7.26 8.53 -0.45
C ALA A 167 6.95 9.30 -1.75
N ASN A 168 6.38 8.64 -2.76
CA ASN A 168 6.23 9.20 -4.10
C ASN A 168 4.86 9.86 -4.34
N TYR A 169 3.80 9.28 -3.78
CA TYR A 169 2.43 9.68 -4.08
C TYR A 169 1.77 10.50 -2.97
N LEU A 170 1.97 10.14 -1.71
CA LEU A 170 1.23 10.77 -0.61
C LEU A 170 1.66 12.24 -0.41
N GLY A 171 0.73 13.18 -0.63
CA GLY A 171 0.97 14.62 -0.53
C GLY A 171 1.96 15.15 -1.57
N PHE A 172 1.98 14.58 -2.79
CA PHE A 172 2.92 15.01 -3.81
C PHE A 172 2.74 16.49 -4.20
N ASP A 173 3.83 17.15 -4.56
CA ASP A 173 3.80 18.55 -4.98
C ASP A 173 3.49 18.68 -6.47
N GLU A 174 2.32 19.21 -6.79
CA GLU A 174 1.87 19.43 -8.16
C GLU A 174 2.81 20.32 -8.97
N GLN A 175 3.52 21.25 -8.31
CA GLN A 175 4.48 22.15 -8.96
C GLN A 175 5.72 21.43 -9.49
N SER A 176 5.94 20.17 -9.09
CA SER A 176 7.07 19.36 -9.54
C SER A 176 6.84 18.68 -10.89
N TYR A 177 5.64 18.84 -11.48
CA TYR A 177 5.24 18.19 -12.72
C TYR A 177 4.81 19.23 -13.76
N LYS A 178 5.03 18.91 -15.04
CA LYS A 178 4.54 19.74 -16.16
C LYS A 178 3.02 19.63 -16.29
N ASP A 179 2.52 18.40 -16.22
CA ASP A 179 1.11 18.05 -16.29
C ASP A 179 0.76 17.12 -15.12
N VAL A 180 -0.35 17.39 -14.44
CA VAL A 180 -0.78 16.65 -13.25
C VAL A 180 -2.13 16.01 -13.50
N SER A 181 -2.21 14.71 -13.20
CA SER A 181 -3.49 13.99 -13.22
C SER A 181 -4.43 14.48 -12.16
N GLN A 182 -5.59 14.98 -12.60
CA GLN A 182 -6.67 15.42 -11.72
C GLN A 182 -7.08 14.30 -10.75
N THR A 183 -7.12 13.05 -11.21
CA THR A 183 -7.43 11.91 -10.35
C THR A 183 -6.40 11.72 -9.24
N LEU A 184 -5.11 11.83 -9.55
CA LEU A 184 -4.05 11.69 -8.54
C LEU A 184 -4.00 12.91 -7.62
N SER A 185 -4.16 14.12 -8.14
CA SER A 185 -4.21 15.36 -7.35
C SER A 185 -5.34 15.31 -6.31
N VAL A 186 -6.56 14.99 -6.72
CA VAL A 186 -7.72 14.89 -5.82
C VAL A 186 -7.54 13.77 -4.78
N LEU A 187 -6.95 12.64 -5.18
CA LEU A 187 -6.82 11.47 -4.31
C LEU A 187 -5.59 11.51 -3.40
N LEU A 188 -4.47 12.09 -3.83
CA LEU A 188 -3.17 11.92 -3.16
C LEU A 188 -2.35 13.22 -3.12
N GLY A 189 -2.81 14.31 -3.75
CA GLY A 189 -2.15 15.61 -3.72
C GLY A 189 -2.19 16.27 -2.35
N LYS A 190 -1.44 17.37 -2.20
CA LYS A 190 -1.45 18.19 -0.98
C LYS A 190 -2.87 18.69 -0.68
N GLY A 191 -3.31 18.53 0.57
CA GLY A 191 -4.65 18.95 1.00
C GLY A 191 -5.80 18.05 0.56
N SER A 192 -5.53 16.91 -0.09
CA SER A 192 -6.54 15.89 -0.37
C SER A 192 -7.11 15.30 0.93
N GLU A 193 -8.40 14.97 0.94
CA GLU A 193 -9.05 14.32 2.09
C GLU A 193 -8.36 13.00 2.45
N MET A 194 -7.95 12.25 1.44
CA MET A 194 -7.27 10.96 1.57
C MET A 194 -5.88 11.05 2.19
N LEU A 195 -5.22 12.21 2.16
CA LEU A 195 -3.91 12.40 2.79
C LEU A 195 -3.96 12.10 4.29
N GLU A 196 -4.98 12.62 4.98
CA GLU A 196 -5.18 12.38 6.40
C GLU A 196 -5.54 10.92 6.68
N PHE A 197 -6.49 10.36 5.92
CA PHE A 197 -6.91 8.97 6.05
C PHE A 197 -5.74 7.98 5.87
N LEU A 198 -4.96 8.13 4.81
CA LEU A 198 -3.83 7.25 4.52
C LEU A 198 -2.68 7.42 5.52
N THR A 199 -2.39 8.66 5.94
CA THR A 199 -1.35 8.91 6.96
C THR A 199 -1.71 8.21 8.27
N ASN A 200 -2.96 8.35 8.74
CA ASN A 200 -3.43 7.70 9.96
C ASN A 200 -3.46 6.16 9.82
N TYR A 201 -3.86 5.66 8.64
CA TYR A 201 -3.85 4.23 8.37
C TYR A 201 -2.42 3.66 8.35
N PHE A 202 -1.48 4.32 7.68
CA PHE A 202 -0.08 3.88 7.63
C PHE A 202 0.60 3.97 9.00
N LEU A 203 0.26 4.96 9.83
CA LEU A 203 0.70 5.00 11.22
C LEU A 203 0.14 3.81 12.02
N SER A 204 -1.13 3.47 11.83
CA SER A 204 -1.74 2.29 12.45
C SER A 204 -1.03 1.01 12.01
N LYS A 205 -0.69 0.89 10.72
CA LYS A 205 0.10 -0.21 10.16
C LYS A 205 1.48 -0.32 10.79
N VAL A 206 2.16 0.82 11.01
CA VAL A 206 3.44 0.86 11.73
C VAL A 206 3.29 0.26 13.13
N VAL A 207 2.29 0.71 13.89
CA VAL A 207 2.04 0.21 15.25
C VAL A 207 1.75 -1.30 15.24
N THR A 208 0.84 -1.76 14.37
CA THR A 208 0.52 -3.19 14.25
C THR A 208 1.76 -4.02 13.91
N ASN A 209 2.62 -3.55 13.01
CA ASN A 209 3.84 -4.28 12.67
C ASN A 209 4.82 -4.35 13.85
N LEU A 210 5.03 -3.25 14.55
CA LEU A 210 5.91 -3.23 15.73
C LEU A 210 5.42 -4.14 16.85
N GLN A 211 4.11 -4.37 16.94
CA GLN A 211 3.50 -5.29 17.91
C GLN A 211 3.61 -6.75 17.48
N MET A 212 3.19 -7.06 16.25
CA MET A 212 2.99 -8.43 15.79
C MET A 212 4.26 -9.07 15.23
N TRP A 213 5.13 -8.26 14.61
CA TRP A 213 6.34 -8.71 13.93
C TRP A 213 7.62 -8.38 14.71
N ALA A 214 7.52 -8.18 16.03
CA ALA A 214 8.63 -7.74 16.87
C ALA A 214 9.88 -8.66 16.81
N SER A 215 9.70 -9.94 16.50
CA SER A 215 10.80 -10.91 16.31
C SER A 215 11.47 -10.83 14.94
N GLU A 216 10.81 -10.23 13.94
CA GLU A 216 11.24 -10.26 12.54
C GLU A 216 11.97 -8.97 12.17
N SER A 217 13.30 -8.99 12.33
CA SER A 217 14.15 -7.80 12.17
C SER A 217 13.97 -7.07 10.83
N ASP A 218 13.76 -7.79 9.73
CA ASP A 218 13.56 -7.20 8.41
C ASP A 218 12.22 -6.46 8.31
N VAL A 219 11.14 -7.00 8.90
CA VAL A 219 9.83 -6.34 8.94
C VAL A 219 9.92 -5.08 9.78
N ILE A 220 10.60 -5.16 10.93
CA ILE A 220 10.77 -4.02 11.84
C ILE A 220 11.60 -2.91 11.20
N LYS A 221 12.69 -3.24 10.50
CA LYS A 221 13.50 -2.28 9.76
C LYS A 221 12.66 -1.56 8.70
N GLU A 222 11.96 -2.32 7.87
CA GLU A 222 11.13 -1.76 6.80
C GLU A 222 9.97 -0.91 7.36
N THR A 223 9.43 -1.30 8.51
CA THR A 223 8.41 -0.56 9.26
C THR A 223 8.94 0.75 9.83
N ALA A 224 10.16 0.75 10.37
CA ALA A 224 10.82 1.96 10.84
C ALA A 224 11.08 2.93 9.68
N ASP A 225 11.53 2.43 8.53
CA ASP A 225 11.73 3.24 7.33
C ASP A 225 10.41 3.84 6.82
N LEU A 226 9.30 3.12 6.92
CA LEU A 226 7.96 3.65 6.62
C LEU A 226 7.61 4.80 7.56
N PHE A 227 7.80 4.61 8.87
CA PHE A 227 7.52 5.65 9.87
C PHE A 227 8.36 6.92 9.64
N VAL A 228 9.66 6.76 9.35
CA VAL A 228 10.57 7.86 9.00
C VAL A 228 10.10 8.57 7.74
N THR A 229 9.71 7.82 6.70
CA THR A 229 9.18 8.37 5.44
C THR A 229 7.97 9.27 5.67
N LEU A 230 7.03 8.85 6.53
CA LEU A 230 5.85 9.65 6.88
C LEU A 230 6.23 10.90 7.70
N SER A 231 7.22 10.77 8.58
CA SER A 231 7.62 11.83 9.51
C SER A 231 8.44 12.95 8.87
N ILE A 232 9.15 12.68 7.77
CA ILE A 232 9.94 13.69 7.05
C ILE A 232 9.04 14.68 6.30
N LYS A 233 7.90 14.22 5.78
CA LYS A 233 6.97 15.08 5.02
C LYS A 233 6.18 15.97 5.97
N LYS A 234 6.24 17.30 5.77
CA LYS A 234 5.57 18.29 6.62
C LYS A 234 4.07 18.03 6.79
N ASP A 235 3.38 17.69 5.70
CA ASP A 235 1.93 17.50 5.75
C ASP A 235 1.56 16.25 6.56
N SER A 236 2.20 15.11 6.29
CA SER A 236 2.04 13.87 7.05
C SER A 236 2.48 13.99 8.52
N SER A 237 3.60 14.67 8.80
CA SER A 237 4.07 14.84 10.17
C SER A 237 3.11 15.69 11.00
N SER A 238 2.50 16.71 10.40
CA SER A 238 1.47 17.53 11.06
C SER A 238 0.19 16.75 11.43
N ILE A 239 -0.10 15.67 10.69
CA ILE A 239 -1.19 14.73 10.99
C ILE A 239 -0.75 13.76 12.08
N ILE A 240 0.45 13.18 11.98
CA ILE A 240 0.99 12.20 12.94
C ILE A 240 1.00 12.76 14.37
N ILE A 241 1.48 13.99 14.56
CA ILE A 241 1.58 14.59 15.91
C ILE A 241 0.22 14.81 16.59
N LYS A 242 -0.87 14.83 15.82
CA LYS A 242 -2.25 14.97 16.32
C LYS A 242 -2.90 13.61 16.61
N ASN A 243 -2.27 12.51 16.18
CA ASN A 243 -2.82 11.17 16.34
C ASN A 243 -2.38 10.57 17.69
N ASP A 244 -3.34 10.15 18.51
CA ASP A 244 -3.08 9.56 19.82
C ASP A 244 -2.21 8.31 19.75
N LEU A 245 -2.30 7.51 18.67
CA LEU A 245 -1.48 6.31 18.48
C LEU A 245 0.02 6.63 18.46
N PHE A 246 0.41 7.79 17.92
CA PHE A 246 1.80 8.22 17.94
C PHE A 246 2.29 8.46 19.38
N TRP A 247 1.47 9.12 20.21
CA TRP A 247 1.82 9.39 21.60
C TRP A 247 1.80 8.12 22.46
N THR A 248 0.87 7.20 22.21
CA THR A 248 0.89 5.86 22.82
C THR A 248 2.18 5.12 22.48
N LEU A 249 2.56 5.09 21.20
CA LEU A 249 3.82 4.50 20.75
C LEU A 249 5.03 5.16 21.42
N ALA A 250 5.10 6.48 21.44
CA ALA A 250 6.20 7.23 22.04
C ALA A 250 6.34 6.93 23.54
N ASN A 251 5.22 6.91 24.27
CA ASN A 251 5.22 6.57 25.69
C ASN A 251 5.73 5.15 25.93
N ASN A 252 5.29 4.17 25.14
CA ASN A 252 5.72 2.78 25.30
C ASN A 252 7.21 2.58 25.02
N VAL A 253 7.77 3.33 24.07
CA VAL A 253 9.21 3.35 23.81
C VAL A 253 9.97 3.97 24.99
N ILE A 254 9.49 5.09 25.54
CA ILE A 254 10.12 5.76 26.69
C ILE A 254 10.08 4.89 27.95
N THR A 255 9.00 4.14 28.17
CA THR A 255 8.82 3.26 29.34
C THR A 255 9.45 1.88 29.17
N ASN A 256 10.10 1.58 28.04
CA ASN A 256 10.62 0.24 27.68
C ASN A 256 9.55 -0.86 27.75
N GLN A 257 8.30 -0.54 27.39
CA GLN A 257 7.16 -1.47 27.39
C GLN A 257 6.89 -2.05 26.01
N MET A 258 7.94 -2.32 25.22
CA MET A 258 7.81 -3.03 23.95
C MET A 258 7.88 -4.55 24.19
N PRO A 259 6.99 -5.37 23.58
CA PRO A 259 5.94 -4.99 22.64
C PRO A 259 4.72 -4.39 23.34
N ILE A 260 4.05 -3.44 22.68
CA ILE A 260 2.82 -2.79 23.16
C ILE A 260 1.75 -3.87 23.34
N GLN A 261 1.49 -4.29 24.58
CA GLN A 261 0.36 -5.18 24.92
C GLN A 261 -0.96 -4.42 24.91
#